data_AF-A0A8T3P778-F1
#
_entry.id   AF-A0A8T3P778-F1
#
_cell.length_a   1.000
_cell.length_b   1.000
_cell.length_c   1.000
_cell.angle_alpha   90.00
_cell.angle_beta   90.00
_cell.angle_gamma   90.00
#
_symmetry.space_group_name_H-M   'P 1'
#
loop_
_entity.id
_entity.type
_entity.pdbx_description
1 polymer ?
#
loop_
_entity_poly.entity_id
_entity_poly.type
_entity_poly.pdbx_seq_one_letter_code
_entity_poly.pdbx_strand_id
1 'polypeptide(L)'
;VRAVARRHGLVTADKPESQEICFVPGGDYREALRTRAGWRETSGPVLDVDGAVVGEHRGAAAYTVGQRQGLGVALGEPRYVRAIDARANVIQLGRREELSLSTFSVGAASFVAGRAPGQDEFRAEVRIRHRAEPVWGTVRRAAAGEPDRAGRWTVDLDRPAWAPAPGQAAVFYDGDVVLGGGRIETS
;
A
#
# COMPACT_ATOMS: atom_id res chain seq x y z
N VAL A 1 15.50 -24.12 4.76
CA VAL A 1 14.96 -24.67 3.48
C VAL A 1 16.06 -24.96 2.44
N ARG A 2 16.85 -23.97 1.98
CA ARG A 2 17.87 -24.18 0.92
C ARG A 2 18.88 -25.29 1.19
N ALA A 3 19.40 -25.40 2.42
CA ALA A 3 20.32 -26.48 2.80
C ALA A 3 19.71 -27.89 2.62
N VAL A 4 18.41 -28.04 2.91
CA VAL A 4 17.67 -29.29 2.69
C VAL A 4 17.55 -29.57 1.19
N ALA A 5 17.18 -28.57 0.40
CA ALA A 5 17.05 -28.72 -1.05
C ALA A 5 18.37 -29.15 -1.72
N ARG A 6 19.52 -28.59 -1.30
CA ARG A 6 20.85 -29.00 -1.79
C ARG A 6 21.17 -30.44 -1.43
N ARG A 7 20.89 -30.85 -0.19
CA ARG A 7 21.11 -32.23 0.28
C ARG A 7 20.32 -33.26 -0.53
N HIS A 8 19.15 -32.88 -1.05
CA HIS A 8 18.31 -33.74 -1.89
C HIS A 8 18.55 -33.54 -3.40
N GLY A 9 19.57 -32.79 -3.81
CA GLY A 9 19.89 -32.58 -5.22
C GLY A 9 18.79 -31.86 -6.02
N LEU A 10 17.95 -31.05 -5.36
CA LEU A 10 16.87 -30.35 -6.04
C LEU A 10 17.45 -29.23 -6.92
N VAL A 11 17.09 -29.22 -8.20
CA VAL A 11 17.52 -28.20 -9.18
C VAL A 11 17.14 -26.77 -8.79
N THR A 12 16.18 -26.60 -7.88
CA THR A 12 15.71 -25.31 -7.38
C THR A 12 16.44 -24.82 -6.13
N ALA A 13 17.41 -25.57 -5.60
CA ALA A 13 18.03 -25.27 -4.31
C ALA A 13 18.67 -23.87 -4.24
N ASP A 14 19.25 -23.42 -5.34
CA ASP A 14 19.90 -22.11 -5.48
C ASP A 14 19.09 -21.13 -6.33
N LYS A 15 17.88 -21.52 -6.76
CA LYS A 15 16.99 -20.63 -7.50
C LYS A 15 16.69 -19.39 -6.64
N PRO A 16 16.91 -18.16 -7.14
CA PRO A 16 16.52 -16.94 -6.43
C PRO A 16 15.04 -16.97 -6.08
N GLU A 17 14.68 -16.43 -4.93
CA GLU A 17 13.27 -16.25 -4.59
C GLU A 17 12.66 -15.21 -5.52
N SER A 18 11.42 -15.44 -5.96
CA SER A 18 10.66 -14.43 -6.70
C SER A 18 10.42 -13.23 -5.79
N GLN A 19 10.98 -12.08 -6.13
CA GLN A 19 10.84 -10.83 -5.37
C GLN A 19 9.73 -9.91 -5.92
N GLU A 20 9.24 -10.21 -7.11
CA GLU A 20 8.29 -9.39 -7.87
C GLU A 20 6.94 -10.10 -8.04
N ILE A 21 5.96 -9.38 -8.60
CA ILE A 21 4.61 -9.89 -8.85
C ILE A 21 4.69 -11.24 -9.59
N CYS A 22 4.14 -12.30 -8.98
CA CYS A 22 4.35 -13.69 -9.38
C CYS A 22 4.06 -14.00 -10.87
N PHE A 23 3.23 -13.20 -11.53
CA PHE A 23 2.82 -13.37 -12.93
C PHE A 23 3.39 -12.34 -13.90
N VAL A 24 4.26 -11.44 -13.42
CA VAL A 24 4.95 -10.42 -14.24
C VAL A 24 6.41 -10.83 -14.39
N PRO A 25 6.77 -11.49 -15.51
CA PRO A 25 8.18 -11.76 -15.79
C PRO A 25 8.95 -10.44 -15.97
N GLY A 26 10.19 -10.37 -15.47
CA GLY A 26 11.08 -9.23 -15.70
C GLY A 26 10.92 -8.02 -14.77
N GLY A 27 9.91 -8.00 -13.89
CA GLY A 27 9.79 -6.99 -12.83
C GLY A 27 9.21 -5.63 -13.24
N ASP A 28 8.88 -5.40 -14.52
CA ASP A 28 8.14 -4.21 -14.94
C ASP A 28 6.63 -4.49 -14.99
N TYR A 29 5.94 -4.25 -13.88
CA TYR A 29 4.49 -4.40 -13.81
C TYR A 29 3.74 -3.54 -14.84
N ARG A 30 4.35 -2.47 -15.35
CA ARG A 30 3.74 -1.62 -16.39
C ARG A 30 3.56 -2.36 -17.69
N GLU A 31 4.47 -3.27 -18.05
CA GLU A 31 4.31 -4.13 -19.22
C GLU A 31 3.07 -5.03 -19.10
N ALA A 32 2.85 -5.59 -17.91
CA ALA A 32 1.64 -6.37 -17.65
C ALA A 32 0.37 -5.52 -17.74
N LEU A 33 0.40 -4.26 -17.26
CA LEU A 33 -0.72 -3.32 -17.43
C LEU A 33 -0.99 -3.02 -18.91
N ARG A 34 0.05 -2.77 -19.72
CA ARG A 34 -0.08 -2.53 -21.17
C ARG A 34 -0.70 -3.73 -21.88
N THR A 35 -0.17 -4.92 -21.62
CA THR A 35 -0.54 -6.15 -22.35
C THR A 35 -1.87 -6.74 -21.91
N ARG A 36 -2.20 -6.72 -20.61
CA ARG A 36 -3.40 -7.40 -20.07
C ARG A 36 -4.58 -6.47 -19.82
N ALA A 37 -4.32 -5.22 -19.49
CA ALA A 37 -5.37 -4.24 -19.17
C ALA A 37 -5.51 -3.15 -20.26
N GLY A 38 -4.72 -3.21 -21.34
CA GLY A 38 -4.72 -2.21 -22.40
C GLY A 38 -4.30 -0.82 -21.91
N TRP A 39 -3.61 -0.73 -20.77
CA TRP A 39 -3.17 0.53 -20.20
C TRP A 39 -2.20 1.23 -21.17
N ARG A 40 -2.38 2.54 -21.33
CA ARG A 40 -1.49 3.39 -22.13
C ARG A 40 -0.91 4.47 -21.23
N GLU A 41 0.31 4.86 -21.52
CA GLU A 41 0.94 5.99 -20.86
C GLU A 41 0.22 7.27 -21.31
N THR A 42 -0.62 7.81 -20.44
CA THR A 42 -1.26 9.10 -20.63
C THR A 42 -0.57 10.12 -19.74
N SER A 43 0.15 11.06 -20.34
CA SER A 43 0.83 12.11 -19.58
C SER A 43 -0.16 12.95 -18.77
N GLY A 44 0.25 13.41 -17.60
CA GLY A 44 -0.53 14.26 -16.71
C GLY A 44 0.37 15.09 -15.81
N PRO A 45 -0.16 16.16 -15.19
CA PRO A 45 0.66 17.08 -14.41
C PRO A 45 1.11 16.45 -13.09
N VAL A 46 2.34 16.80 -12.69
CA VAL A 46 2.87 16.58 -11.34
C VAL A 46 2.75 17.90 -10.59
N LEU A 47 2.01 17.90 -9.48
CA LEU A 47 1.82 19.06 -8.62
C LEU A 47 2.75 18.97 -7.40
N ASP A 48 3.40 20.07 -7.01
CA ASP A 48 4.10 20.16 -5.72
C ASP A 48 3.11 20.46 -4.58
N VAL A 49 3.63 20.57 -3.36
CA VAL A 49 2.88 20.84 -2.13
C VAL A 49 1.96 22.04 -2.20
N ASP A 50 2.38 23.10 -2.91
CA ASP A 50 1.64 24.34 -3.07
C ASP A 50 0.65 24.31 -4.25
N GLY A 51 0.52 23.15 -4.92
CA GLY A 51 -0.33 22.98 -6.11
C GLY A 51 0.30 23.47 -7.42
N ALA A 52 1.53 23.98 -7.39
CA ALA A 52 2.26 24.37 -8.58
C ALA A 52 2.60 23.16 -9.46
N VAL A 53 2.39 23.28 -10.77
CA VAL A 53 2.83 22.26 -11.73
C VAL A 53 4.36 22.30 -11.83
N VAL A 54 5.00 21.18 -11.50
CA VAL A 54 6.46 21.05 -11.46
C VAL A 54 7.02 20.05 -12.49
N GLY A 55 6.14 19.43 -13.26
CA GLY A 55 6.51 18.53 -14.34
C GLY A 55 5.33 17.70 -14.81
N GLU A 56 5.65 16.62 -15.54
CA GLU A 56 4.69 15.66 -16.04
C GLU A 56 5.08 14.23 -15.69
N HIS A 57 4.07 13.37 -15.52
CA HIS A 57 4.24 11.96 -15.20
C HIS A 57 3.85 11.06 -16.37
N ARG A 58 4.39 9.84 -16.45
CA ARG A 58 4.13 8.90 -17.58
C ARG A 58 2.87 8.04 -17.38
N GLY A 59 1.79 8.63 -16.88
CA GLY A 59 0.55 7.95 -16.50
C GLY A 59 0.48 7.55 -15.02
N ALA A 60 -0.68 7.77 -14.40
CA ALA A 60 -0.83 7.71 -12.94
C ALA A 60 -0.54 6.32 -12.35
N ALA A 61 -0.86 5.25 -13.08
CA ALA A 61 -0.61 3.87 -12.68
C ALA A 61 0.89 3.50 -12.55
N ALA A 62 1.79 4.33 -13.08
CA ALA A 62 3.24 4.14 -12.99
C ALA A 62 3.84 4.55 -11.63
N TYR A 63 3.01 5.06 -10.71
CA TYR A 63 3.42 5.65 -9.44
C TYR A 63 2.73 4.98 -8.26
N THR A 64 3.31 5.10 -7.07
CA THR A 64 2.74 4.59 -5.82
C THR A 64 2.91 5.63 -4.72
N VAL A 65 1.91 5.78 -3.85
CA VAL A 65 2.00 6.67 -2.68
C VAL A 65 3.23 6.32 -1.83
N GLY A 66 4.01 7.36 -1.52
CA GLY A 66 5.29 7.28 -0.84
C GLY A 66 6.51 7.09 -1.75
N GLN A 67 6.35 6.93 -3.05
CA GLN A 67 7.46 6.81 -3.98
C GLN A 67 8.30 8.10 -4.02
N ARG A 68 9.64 7.95 -3.91
CA ARG A 68 10.63 9.03 -4.03
C ARG A 68 11.36 9.05 -5.37
N GLN A 69 11.70 7.87 -5.89
CA GLN A 69 12.55 7.72 -7.06
C GLN A 69 11.71 7.73 -8.35
N GLY A 70 12.32 8.13 -9.48
CA GLY A 70 11.64 8.08 -10.78
C GLY A 70 10.50 9.09 -10.94
N LEU A 71 10.50 10.18 -10.17
CA LEU A 71 9.49 11.24 -10.29
C LEU A 71 9.71 12.15 -11.50
N GLY A 72 10.94 12.21 -12.04
CA GLY A 72 11.26 13.03 -13.21
C GLY A 72 11.28 14.54 -12.95
N VAL A 73 11.22 14.96 -11.69
CA VAL A 73 11.25 16.37 -11.26
C VAL A 73 12.44 16.61 -10.32
N ALA A 74 13.09 17.76 -10.46
CA ALA A 74 14.22 18.18 -9.62
C ALA A 74 13.81 19.39 -8.78
N LEU A 75 13.55 19.18 -7.48
CA LEU A 75 12.93 20.20 -6.62
C LEU A 75 13.84 20.73 -5.50
N GLY A 76 15.17 20.58 -5.62
CA GLY A 76 16.15 21.04 -4.61
C GLY A 76 16.12 20.27 -3.29
N GLU A 77 14.98 19.66 -2.96
CA GLU A 77 14.70 18.90 -1.75
C GLU A 77 14.00 17.57 -2.08
N PRO A 78 14.06 16.57 -1.18
CA PRO A 78 13.33 15.31 -1.38
C PRO A 78 11.81 15.53 -1.39
N ARG A 79 11.15 14.98 -2.43
CA ARG A 79 9.69 14.90 -2.54
C ARG A 79 9.23 13.45 -2.69
N TYR A 80 8.00 13.19 -2.28
CA TYR A 80 7.37 11.88 -2.30
C TYR A 80 5.98 12.00 -2.92
N VAL A 81 5.51 10.96 -3.61
CA VAL A 81 4.11 10.91 -4.07
C VAL A 81 3.18 10.88 -2.87
N ARG A 82 2.47 11.98 -2.61
CA ARG A 82 1.50 12.10 -1.52
C ARG A 82 0.16 11.49 -1.91
N ALA A 83 -0.31 11.81 -3.11
CA ALA A 83 -1.61 11.35 -3.61
C ALA A 83 -1.54 11.09 -5.12
N ILE A 84 -2.42 10.21 -5.58
CA ILE A 84 -2.62 9.87 -6.98
C ILE A 84 -4.10 10.04 -7.27
N ASP A 85 -4.45 11.05 -8.06
CA ASP A 85 -5.81 11.21 -8.58
C ASP A 85 -5.86 10.56 -9.96
N ALA A 86 -6.33 9.32 -10.01
CA ALA A 86 -6.46 8.58 -11.26
C ALA A 86 -7.58 9.13 -12.15
N ARG A 87 -8.58 9.83 -11.61
CA ARG A 87 -9.69 10.41 -12.39
C ARG A 87 -9.25 11.70 -13.07
N ALA A 88 -8.57 12.57 -12.33
CA ALA A 88 -7.98 13.79 -12.87
C ALA A 88 -6.67 13.54 -13.63
N ASN A 89 -6.09 12.34 -13.51
CA ASN A 89 -4.77 11.96 -14.03
C ASN A 89 -3.68 12.92 -13.52
N VAL A 90 -3.61 13.07 -12.19
CA VAL A 90 -2.69 13.98 -11.50
C VAL A 90 -1.89 13.23 -10.43
N ILE A 91 -0.61 13.56 -10.32
CA ILE A 91 0.27 13.12 -9.22
C ILE A 91 0.56 14.31 -8.32
N GLN A 92 0.25 14.21 -7.04
CA GLN A 92 0.58 15.25 -6.06
C GLN A 92 1.76 14.83 -5.21
N LEU A 93 2.74 15.71 -5.09
CA LEU A 93 3.92 15.53 -4.26
C LEU A 93 3.73 16.14 -2.86
N GLY A 94 4.45 15.56 -1.91
CA GLY A 94 4.45 15.94 -0.50
C GLY A 94 5.84 15.89 0.08
N ARG A 95 6.02 16.58 1.21
CA ARG A 95 7.14 16.37 2.12
C ARG A 95 6.93 15.08 2.91
N ARG A 96 8.00 14.53 3.49
CA ARG A 96 7.96 13.24 4.19
C ARG A 96 6.96 13.25 5.34
N GLU A 97 6.86 14.37 6.04
CA GLU A 97 6.05 14.57 7.23
C GLU A 97 4.56 14.51 6.91
N GLU A 98 4.16 15.00 5.74
CA GLU A 98 2.77 15.01 5.25
C GLU A 98 2.22 13.63 4.90
N LEU A 99 3.10 12.63 4.73
CA LEU A 99 2.71 11.26 4.41
C LEU A 99 2.57 10.38 5.66
N SER A 100 2.84 10.90 6.85
CA SER A 100 2.74 10.15 8.09
C SER A 100 1.32 10.24 8.64
N LEU A 101 0.62 9.11 8.70
CA LEU A 101 -0.77 9.04 9.15
C LEU A 101 -0.90 8.09 10.32
N SER A 102 -1.61 8.53 11.36
CA SER A 102 -1.98 7.67 12.49
C SER A 102 -3.33 6.98 12.26
N THR A 103 -4.22 7.57 11.47
CA THR A 103 -5.56 7.04 11.24
C THR A 103 -5.82 6.81 9.75
N PHE A 104 -6.40 5.66 9.41
CA PHE A 104 -6.85 5.34 8.05
C PHE A 104 -7.98 4.32 8.06
N SER A 105 -8.74 4.26 6.95
CA SER A 105 -9.81 3.28 6.81
C SER A 105 -9.34 2.02 6.08
N VAL A 106 -9.99 0.91 6.39
CA VAL A 106 -9.77 -0.41 5.80
C VAL A 106 -11.10 -0.99 5.36
N GLY A 107 -11.22 -1.29 4.08
CA GLY A 107 -12.37 -1.97 3.51
C GLY A 107 -12.06 -3.42 3.16
N ALA A 108 -13.12 -4.14 2.76
CA ALA A 108 -13.05 -5.55 2.39
C ALA A 108 -12.27 -6.40 3.43
N ALA A 109 -12.46 -6.10 4.71
CA ALA A 109 -11.75 -6.79 5.78
C ALA A 109 -12.20 -8.26 5.87
N SER A 110 -11.23 -9.16 5.96
CA SER A 110 -11.42 -10.60 6.14
C SER A 110 -10.62 -11.07 7.35
N PHE A 111 -11.22 -11.94 8.15
CA PHE A 111 -10.63 -12.44 9.38
C PHE A 111 -10.42 -13.95 9.28
N VAL A 112 -9.27 -14.43 9.77
CA VAL A 112 -8.87 -15.84 9.65
C VAL A 112 -9.85 -16.75 10.41
N ALA A 113 -10.32 -16.31 11.58
CA ALA A 113 -11.32 -17.03 12.37
C ALA A 113 -12.77 -16.86 11.87
N GLY A 114 -12.97 -16.24 10.70
CA GLY A 114 -14.29 -15.93 10.13
C GLY A 114 -15.03 -14.75 10.79
N ARG A 115 -14.52 -14.23 11.91
CA ARG A 115 -15.02 -13.04 12.61
C ARG A 115 -13.87 -12.22 13.18
N ALA A 116 -14.12 -10.93 13.39
CA ALA A 116 -13.17 -10.06 14.08
C ALA A 116 -12.96 -10.52 15.54
N PRO A 117 -11.77 -10.28 16.12
CA PRO A 117 -11.61 -10.31 17.56
C PRO A 117 -12.50 -9.22 18.18
N GLY A 118 -13.33 -9.58 19.17
CA GLY A 118 -14.30 -8.65 19.75
C GLY A 118 -15.53 -8.38 18.88
N GLN A 119 -16.42 -7.51 19.36
CA GLN A 119 -17.65 -7.14 18.64
C GLN A 119 -17.40 -5.98 17.68
N ASP A 120 -16.88 -4.86 18.18
CA ASP A 120 -16.73 -3.62 17.42
C ASP A 120 -15.32 -3.00 17.49
N GLU A 121 -14.47 -3.46 18.41
CA GLU A 121 -13.13 -2.92 18.62
C GLU A 121 -12.17 -4.01 19.09
N PHE A 122 -10.94 -3.96 18.60
CA PHE A 122 -9.83 -4.77 19.13
C PHE A 122 -8.49 -4.07 18.96
N ARG A 123 -7.50 -4.56 19.72
CA ARG A 123 -6.12 -4.12 19.65
C ARG A 123 -5.30 -5.10 18.82
N ALA A 124 -4.43 -4.59 17.96
CA ALA A 124 -3.57 -5.43 17.13
C ALA A 124 -2.30 -4.69 16.70
N GLU A 125 -1.29 -5.47 16.33
CA GLU A 125 -0.16 -4.97 15.53
C GLU A 125 -0.59 -4.89 14.07
N VAL A 126 -0.49 -3.70 13.48
CA VAL A 126 -0.94 -3.45 12.11
C VAL A 126 0.25 -3.29 11.18
N ARG A 127 0.30 -4.14 10.16
CA ARG A 127 1.32 -4.09 9.11
C ARG A 127 0.71 -3.58 7.82
N ILE A 128 1.14 -2.41 7.37
CA ILE A 128 0.59 -1.72 6.17
C ILE A 128 1.39 -1.97 4.89
N ARG A 129 2.56 -2.61 4.99
CA ARG A 129 3.44 -2.98 3.87
C ARG A 129 4.25 -4.23 4.22
N HIS A 130 4.53 -5.09 3.24
CA HIS A 130 5.21 -6.37 3.46
C HIS A 130 6.58 -6.27 4.18
N ARG A 131 7.31 -5.17 4.01
CA ARG A 131 8.62 -4.96 4.68
C ARG A 131 8.58 -3.91 5.81
N ALA A 132 7.41 -3.39 6.14
CA ALA A 132 7.28 -2.48 7.28
C ALA A 132 7.27 -3.26 8.59
N GLU A 133 7.78 -2.64 9.65
CA GLU A 133 7.52 -3.06 11.02
C GLU A 133 6.03 -2.88 11.32
N PRO A 134 5.38 -3.87 11.97
CA PRO A 134 4.04 -3.68 12.50
C PRO A 134 4.00 -2.53 13.52
N VAL A 135 2.86 -1.86 13.60
CA VAL A 135 2.62 -0.78 14.56
C VAL A 135 1.38 -1.11 15.35
N TRP A 136 1.48 -1.04 16.68
CA TRP A 136 0.33 -1.21 17.56
C TRP A 136 -0.74 -0.15 17.25
N GLY A 137 -1.99 -0.61 17.20
CA GLY A 137 -3.14 0.23 16.89
C GLY A 137 -4.45 -0.40 17.36
N THR A 138 -5.47 0.44 17.42
CA THR A 138 -6.85 0.05 17.72
C THR A 138 -7.62 0.00 16.43
N VAL A 139 -8.30 -1.12 16.18
CA VAL A 139 -9.08 -1.37 14.98
C VAL A 139 -10.55 -1.38 15.36
N ARG A 140 -11.32 -0.46 14.79
CA ARG A 140 -12.73 -0.21 15.12
C ARG A 140 -13.61 -0.44 13.91
N ARG A 141 -14.75 -1.10 14.10
CA ARG A 141 -15.78 -1.18 13.07
C ARG A 141 -16.39 0.22 12.90
N ALA A 142 -16.55 0.67 11.66
CA ALA A 142 -17.24 1.94 11.39
C ALA A 142 -18.70 1.83 11.84
N ALA A 143 -19.21 2.88 12.50
CA ALA A 143 -20.57 2.89 13.04
C ALA A 143 -21.62 2.73 11.93
N ALA A 144 -22.70 2.02 12.22
CA ALA A 144 -23.79 1.70 11.28
C ALA A 144 -24.57 2.94 10.76
N GLY A 145 -24.29 4.14 11.27
CA GLY A 145 -24.90 5.41 10.85
C GLY A 145 -24.23 6.07 9.64
N GLU A 146 -23.12 5.53 9.15
CA GLU A 146 -22.43 6.02 7.95
C GLU A 146 -22.71 5.07 6.78
N PRO A 147 -23.75 5.32 5.95
CA PRO A 147 -24.17 4.40 4.89
C PRO A 147 -23.05 4.09 3.88
N ASP A 148 -22.11 5.02 3.65
CA ASP A 148 -20.94 4.83 2.78
C ASP A 148 -19.80 4.01 3.44
N ARG A 149 -19.91 3.70 4.74
CA ARG A 149 -18.92 2.96 5.54
C ARG A 149 -19.42 1.64 6.11
N ALA A 150 -20.61 1.17 5.72
CA ALA A 150 -21.11 -0.14 6.12
C ALA A 150 -20.08 -1.24 5.78
N GLY A 151 -19.54 -1.91 6.81
CA GLY A 151 -18.53 -2.97 6.65
C GLY A 151 -17.08 -2.49 6.54
N ARG A 152 -16.81 -1.19 6.72
CA ARG A 152 -15.44 -0.63 6.84
C ARG A 152 -14.96 -0.67 8.28
N TRP A 153 -13.64 -0.62 8.43
CA TRP A 153 -12.93 -0.53 9.69
C TRP A 153 -12.06 0.72 9.69
N THR A 154 -11.92 1.36 10.84
CA THR A 154 -10.96 2.44 11.08
C THR A 154 -9.81 1.88 11.89
N VAL A 155 -8.58 2.20 11.49
CA VAL A 155 -7.38 1.87 12.23
C VAL A 155 -6.80 3.14 12.82
N ASP A 156 -6.60 3.16 14.13
CA ASP A 156 -5.92 4.23 14.88
C ASP A 156 -4.61 3.68 15.44
N LEU A 157 -3.48 4.07 14.85
CA LEU A 157 -2.14 3.65 15.25
C LEU A 157 -1.59 4.50 16.40
N ASP A 158 -0.84 3.87 17.29
CA ASP A 158 -0.18 4.54 18.42
C ASP A 158 0.91 5.51 17.99
N ARG A 159 1.56 5.19 16.88
CA ARG A 159 2.53 6.04 16.24
C ARG A 159 2.22 6.16 14.74
N PRO A 160 2.48 7.33 14.12
CA PRO A 160 2.21 7.51 12.71
C PRO A 160 2.94 6.46 11.87
N ALA A 161 2.21 5.81 10.96
CA ALA A 161 2.82 4.98 9.95
C ALA A 161 3.11 5.82 8.71
N TRP A 162 4.25 5.54 8.09
CA TRP A 162 4.65 6.22 6.88
C TRP A 162 3.83 5.70 5.68
N ALA A 163 3.13 6.62 5.03
CA ALA A 163 2.42 6.47 3.76
C ALA A 163 1.56 5.19 3.65
N PRO A 164 0.47 5.04 4.42
CA PRO A 164 -0.49 3.99 4.15
C PRO A 164 -1.13 4.22 2.78
N ALA A 165 -0.73 3.41 1.80
CA ALA A 165 -1.08 3.61 0.40
C ALA A 165 -2.43 2.95 0.09
N PRO A 166 -3.42 3.69 -0.45
CA PRO A 166 -4.70 3.09 -0.80
C PRO A 166 -4.52 1.95 -1.82
N GLY A 167 -5.28 0.87 -1.62
CA GLY A 167 -5.15 -0.36 -2.39
C GLY A 167 -4.16 -1.38 -1.83
N GLN A 168 -3.20 -0.97 -0.97
CA GLN A 168 -2.35 -1.92 -0.25
C GLN A 168 -3.12 -2.65 0.85
N ALA A 169 -2.56 -3.76 1.32
CA ALA A 169 -3.14 -4.52 2.43
C ALA A 169 -2.71 -3.92 3.78
N ALA A 170 -3.67 -3.78 4.69
CA ALA A 170 -3.42 -3.66 6.13
C ALA A 170 -3.71 -5.02 6.77
N VAL A 171 -2.70 -5.60 7.44
CA VAL A 171 -2.81 -6.92 8.07
C VAL A 171 -2.70 -6.76 9.58
N PHE A 172 -3.57 -7.42 10.33
CA PHE A 172 -3.70 -7.34 11.77
C PHE A 172 -3.09 -8.59 12.43
N TYR A 173 -2.23 -8.38 13.42
CA TYR A 173 -1.51 -9.43 14.14
C TYR A 173 -1.74 -9.34 15.64
N ASP A 174 -1.65 -10.49 16.30
CA ASP A 174 -1.47 -10.64 17.75
C ASP A 174 -0.22 -11.51 17.97
N GLY A 175 0.92 -10.86 18.13
CA GLY A 175 2.24 -11.51 18.08
C GLY A 175 2.44 -12.26 16.76
N ASP A 176 2.63 -13.58 16.85
CA ASP A 176 2.85 -14.44 15.68
C ASP A 176 1.55 -14.87 14.96
N VAL A 177 0.38 -14.49 15.49
CA VAL A 177 -0.93 -14.88 14.95
C VAL A 177 -1.46 -13.81 14.00
N VAL A 178 -1.79 -14.21 12.77
CA VAL A 178 -2.53 -13.36 11.82
C VAL A 178 -4.02 -13.39 12.20
N LEU A 179 -4.56 -12.26 12.61
CA LEU A 179 -5.98 -12.12 12.94
C LEU A 179 -6.84 -11.95 11.68
N GLY A 180 -6.32 -11.20 10.72
CA GLY A 180 -7.02 -10.85 9.49
C GLY A 180 -6.36 -9.69 8.77
N GLY A 181 -7.10 -9.06 7.87
CA GLY A 181 -6.66 -7.86 7.17
C GLY A 181 -7.65 -7.39 6.14
N GLY A 182 -7.37 -6.25 5.52
CA GLY A 182 -8.20 -5.69 4.46
C GLY A 182 -7.42 -4.75 3.58
N ARG A 183 -8.13 -4.04 2.71
CA ARG A 183 -7.55 -3.06 1.79
C ARG A 183 -7.59 -1.68 2.40
N ILE A 184 -6.46 -0.99 2.42
CA ILE A 184 -6.38 0.41 2.83
C ILE A 184 -7.21 1.26 1.87
N GLU A 185 -8.12 2.03 2.44
CA GLU A 185 -8.99 2.98 1.77
C GLU A 185 -8.75 4.30 2.48
N THR A 186 -7.94 5.18 1.90
CA THR A 186 -7.64 6.47 2.54
C THR A 186 -8.89 7.34 2.54
N SER A 187 -9.15 8.02 3.65
CA SER A 187 -10.23 8.98 3.83
C SER A 187 -9.82 10.38 3.41
#